data_AF-A0A2P6U1S5-F1
#
_entry.id   AF-A0A2P6U1S5-F1
#
_cell.length_a   1.000
_cell.length_b   1.000
_cell.length_c   1.000
_cell.angle_alpha   90.00
_cell.angle_beta   90.00
_cell.angle_gamma   90.00
#
_symmetry.space_group_name_H-M   'P 1'
#
loop_
_entity.id
_entity.type
_entity.pdbx_description
1 polymer ?
#
loop_
_entity_poly.entity_id
_entity_poly.type
_entity_poly.pdbx_seq_one_letter_code
_entity_poly.pdbx_strand_id
1 'polypeptide(L)'
;MIAAEQPDLVVFSGDMVSGWVCTPSTERPLPVDCGPGWFERRWRQLIAPVHEAGLPYAITLGNHDAEADLTRREIVDLDIRTGGLLSLTRQGPPQATGASNYHLDIAGPPGSDAPAARIWLLDSMNRFCPPLMFGWGCVAPDTLAWLDETSAGLPRLPSLVFVHIPIPQFNDAWYDAPTVGRKEEDVACSARDTGLFSLAKQLGVTAIYSGHDHNNDYAGVLDGVRLAYGRKSGYGGYGPPPGWLRGARVIELRLGEDAAVSKTWIRQADGSVVLQEPSDQPKGMRQLECHSDEYGQQGAPIQQQQPPPQQQDGLAP
;
A
#
# COMPACT_ATOMS: atom_id res chain seq x y z
N MET A 1 -14.66 6.41 11.08
CA MET A 1 -13.91 5.14 10.95
C MET A 1 -13.19 4.79 12.24
N ILE A 2 -12.18 5.58 12.67
CA ILE A 2 -11.43 5.34 13.92
C ILE A 2 -12.34 5.09 15.13
N ALA A 3 -13.29 5.99 15.41
CA ALA A 3 -14.20 5.85 16.55
C ALA A 3 -15.07 4.57 16.51
N ALA A 4 -15.35 4.03 15.31
CA ALA A 4 -16.16 2.82 15.16
C ALA A 4 -15.33 1.54 15.34
N GLU A 5 -14.04 1.58 14.98
CA GLU A 5 -13.16 0.41 14.99
C GLU A 5 -12.26 0.32 16.23
N GLN A 6 -11.93 1.46 16.84
CA GLN A 6 -10.99 1.55 17.98
C GLN A 6 -9.72 0.70 17.75
N PRO A 7 -8.97 0.93 16.65
CA PRO A 7 -7.84 0.08 16.30
C PRO A 7 -6.64 0.32 17.24
N ASP A 8 -5.81 -0.72 17.43
CA ASP A 8 -4.56 -0.60 18.18
C ASP A 8 -3.48 0.22 17.44
N LEU A 9 -3.57 0.29 16.11
CA LEU A 9 -2.63 1.00 15.24
C LEU A 9 -3.34 1.48 13.96
N VAL A 10 -3.02 2.69 13.52
CA VAL A 10 -3.40 3.18 12.18
C VAL A 10 -2.18 3.16 11.27
N VAL A 11 -2.27 2.54 10.09
CA VAL A 11 -1.21 2.58 9.08
C VAL A 11 -1.67 3.40 7.89
N PHE A 12 -0.94 4.46 7.56
CA PHE A 12 -1.13 5.23 6.33
C PHE A 12 -0.21 4.68 5.24
N SER A 13 -0.80 4.19 4.16
CA SER A 13 -0.11 3.44 3.10
C SER A 13 0.31 4.32 1.91
N GLY A 14 0.72 5.56 2.15
CA GLY A 14 1.18 6.52 1.12
C GLY A 14 0.09 7.42 0.53
N ASP A 15 0.53 8.47 -0.16
CA ASP A 15 -0.30 9.53 -0.76
C ASP A 15 -1.20 10.23 0.25
N MET A 16 -0.62 10.46 1.42
CA MET A 16 -1.22 11.18 2.52
C MET A 16 -1.48 12.65 2.16
N VAL A 17 -0.51 13.29 1.51
CA VAL A 17 -0.60 14.67 1.04
C VAL A 17 -0.13 14.73 -0.39
N SER A 18 -1.03 15.05 -1.33
CA SER A 18 -0.65 15.13 -2.73
C SER A 18 0.05 16.45 -3.06
N GLY A 19 1.39 16.41 -3.08
CA GLY A 19 2.23 17.53 -3.48
C GLY A 19 2.11 17.90 -4.95
N TRP A 20 1.58 17.00 -5.79
CA TRP A 20 1.24 17.24 -7.20
C TRP A 20 0.47 18.54 -7.43
N VAL A 21 -0.34 18.97 -6.46
CA VAL A 21 -1.09 20.23 -6.55
C VAL A 21 -0.19 21.47 -6.63
N CYS A 22 1.05 21.37 -6.13
CA CYS A 22 2.07 22.40 -6.18
C CYS A 22 3.02 22.26 -7.37
N THR A 23 2.80 21.27 -8.26
CA THR A 23 3.56 21.18 -9.51
C THR A 23 3.04 22.20 -10.54
N PRO A 24 3.92 23.01 -11.16
CA PRO A 24 3.49 23.97 -12.18
C PRO A 24 2.81 23.26 -13.36
N SER A 25 1.65 23.78 -13.76
CA SER A 25 0.91 23.31 -14.95
C SER A 25 0.42 24.50 -15.76
N THR A 26 0.43 24.37 -17.08
CA THR A 26 -0.13 25.37 -18.00
C THR A 26 -1.65 25.43 -17.96
N GLU A 27 -2.30 24.36 -17.50
CA GLU A 27 -3.76 24.19 -17.49
C GLU A 27 -4.38 24.53 -16.13
N ARG A 28 -3.56 24.58 -15.08
CA ARG A 28 -4.01 24.72 -13.71
C ARG A 28 -3.11 25.69 -12.95
N PRO A 29 -3.63 26.86 -12.53
CA PRO A 29 -2.84 27.80 -11.74
C PRO A 29 -2.44 27.16 -10.41
N LEU A 30 -1.21 27.43 -9.97
CA LEU A 30 -0.74 26.99 -8.66
C LEU A 30 -1.64 27.56 -7.55
N PRO A 31 -1.96 26.77 -6.52
CA PRO A 31 -2.54 27.29 -5.30
C PRO A 31 -1.68 28.44 -4.74
N VAL A 32 -2.34 29.46 -4.20
CA VAL A 32 -1.69 30.70 -3.70
C VAL A 32 -0.67 30.43 -2.58
N ASP A 33 -0.69 29.25 -1.96
CA ASP A 33 0.06 28.94 -0.75
C ASP A 33 1.10 27.81 -0.87
N CYS A 34 1.45 27.34 -2.09
CA CYS A 34 2.41 26.25 -2.37
C CYS A 34 3.90 26.58 -2.07
N GLY A 35 4.18 27.40 -1.06
CA GLY A 35 5.54 27.74 -0.61
C GLY A 35 5.98 26.97 0.63
N PRO A 36 7.12 27.36 1.24
CA PRO A 36 7.64 26.72 2.44
C PRO A 36 6.60 26.57 3.57
N GLY A 37 6.57 25.39 4.16
CA GLY A 37 5.62 24.99 5.20
C GLY A 37 4.25 24.58 4.66
N TRP A 38 4.06 24.49 3.34
CA TRP A 38 2.78 24.03 2.77
C TRP A 38 2.50 22.59 3.19
N PHE A 39 3.46 21.69 3.01
CA PHE A 39 3.29 20.29 3.35
C PHE A 39 2.98 20.11 4.84
N GLU A 40 3.71 20.80 5.73
CA GLU A 40 3.46 20.72 7.19
C GLU A 40 2.03 21.15 7.57
N ARG A 41 1.47 22.20 6.94
CA ARG A 41 0.08 22.61 7.20
C ARG A 41 -0.93 21.53 6.82
N ARG A 42 -0.70 20.82 5.70
CA ARG A 42 -1.56 19.71 5.25
C ARG A 42 -1.36 18.47 6.11
N TRP A 43 -0.12 18.17 6.46
CA TRP A 43 0.25 17.04 7.32
C TRP A 43 -0.44 17.13 8.69
N ARG A 44 -0.42 18.31 9.32
CA ARG A 44 -1.10 18.53 10.61
C ARG A 44 -2.61 18.31 10.54
N GLN A 45 -3.26 18.64 9.42
CA GLN A 45 -4.68 18.37 9.22
C GLN A 45 -4.96 16.87 9.06
N LEU A 46 -4.07 16.17 8.35
CA LEU A 46 -4.19 14.73 8.13
C LEU A 46 -4.09 13.94 9.43
N ILE A 47 -3.11 14.25 10.29
CA ILE A 47 -2.85 13.49 11.52
C ILE A 47 -3.75 13.91 12.69
N ALA A 48 -4.45 15.05 12.59
CA ALA A 48 -5.32 15.53 13.67
C ALA A 48 -6.32 14.47 14.19
N PRO A 49 -7.03 13.70 13.35
CA PRO A 49 -7.98 12.70 13.84
C PRO A 49 -7.35 11.55 14.63
N VAL A 50 -6.13 11.11 14.29
CA VAL A 50 -5.42 10.06 15.06
C VAL A 50 -4.85 10.62 16.36
N HIS A 51 -4.41 11.89 16.35
CA HIS A 51 -3.99 12.60 17.56
C HIS A 51 -5.15 12.83 18.54
N GLU A 52 -6.31 13.27 18.03
CA GLU A 52 -7.52 13.47 18.84
C GLU A 52 -8.02 12.17 19.46
N ALA A 53 -7.84 11.05 18.76
CA ALA A 53 -8.16 9.71 19.28
C ALA A 53 -7.08 9.14 20.22
N GLY A 54 -5.91 9.77 20.32
CA GLY A 54 -4.78 9.27 21.12
C GLY A 54 -4.21 7.94 20.62
N LEU A 55 -4.32 7.66 19.31
CA LEU A 55 -3.92 6.39 18.73
C LEU A 55 -2.52 6.46 18.10
N PRO A 56 -1.70 5.42 18.27
CA PRO A 56 -0.45 5.35 17.55
C PRO A 56 -0.70 5.12 16.06
N TYR A 57 0.21 5.61 15.23
CA TYR A 57 0.15 5.44 13.79
C TYR A 57 1.54 5.27 13.17
N ALA A 58 1.59 4.76 11.94
CA ALA A 58 2.80 4.58 11.16
C ALA A 58 2.54 4.91 9.69
N ILE A 59 3.57 5.35 8.96
CA ILE A 59 3.44 5.73 7.54
C ILE A 59 4.47 5.02 6.65
N THR A 60 4.05 4.65 5.44
CA THR A 60 4.94 4.58 4.28
C THR A 60 4.57 5.68 3.30
N LEU A 61 5.54 6.23 2.58
CA LEU A 61 5.32 7.31 1.63
C LEU A 61 4.89 6.78 0.26
N GLY A 62 3.98 7.50 -0.37
CA GLY A 62 3.51 7.27 -1.73
C GLY A 62 4.18 8.15 -2.76
N ASN A 63 3.73 8.07 -4.00
CA ASN A 63 4.35 8.80 -5.10
C ASN A 63 4.08 10.30 -5.03
N HIS A 64 2.94 10.72 -4.49
CA HIS A 64 2.57 12.12 -4.43
C HIS A 64 3.11 12.89 -3.22
N ASP A 65 3.62 12.19 -2.19
CA ASP A 65 4.00 12.85 -0.94
C ASP A 65 5.16 13.85 -1.12
N ALA A 66 6.21 13.47 -1.86
CA ALA A 66 7.41 14.29 -2.02
C ALA A 66 7.43 15.10 -3.33
N GLU A 67 6.31 15.73 -3.67
CA GLU A 67 6.15 16.54 -4.90
C GLU A 67 5.98 18.05 -4.65
N ALA A 68 5.95 18.47 -3.37
CA ALA A 68 5.82 19.87 -2.97
C ALA A 68 7.13 20.43 -2.38
N ASP A 69 7.07 21.06 -1.20
CA ASP A 69 8.16 21.82 -0.60
C ASP A 69 9.11 21.01 0.29
N LEU A 70 8.86 19.71 0.49
CA LEU A 70 9.69 18.82 1.30
C LEU A 70 10.13 17.57 0.52
N THR A 71 11.35 17.12 0.79
CA THR A 71 11.85 15.81 0.35
C THR A 71 11.23 14.67 1.16
N ARG A 72 11.32 13.43 0.66
CA ARG A 72 10.85 12.23 1.37
C ARG A 72 11.40 12.12 2.79
N ARG A 73 12.69 12.41 3.00
CA ARG A 73 13.33 12.34 4.33
C ARG A 73 12.83 13.45 5.25
N GLU A 74 12.69 14.67 4.73
CA GLU A 74 12.13 15.78 5.51
C GLU A 74 10.67 15.55 5.91
N ILE A 75 9.89 14.83 5.09
CA ILE A 75 8.52 14.41 5.43
C ILE A 75 8.52 13.40 6.58
N VAL A 76 9.42 12.41 6.57
CA VAL A 76 9.54 11.45 7.69
C VAL A 76 10.00 12.16 8.96
N ASP A 77 10.98 13.08 8.87
CA ASP A 77 11.42 13.89 10.02
C ASP A 77 10.30 14.80 10.55
N LEU A 78 9.48 15.35 9.66
CA LEU A 78 8.29 16.11 10.01
C LEU A 78 7.27 15.22 10.75
N ASP A 79 7.00 14.02 10.25
CA ASP A 79 6.08 13.09 10.88
C ASP A 79 6.52 12.72 12.29
N ILE A 80 7.78 12.31 12.45
CA ILE A 80 8.37 11.97 13.77
C ILE A 80 8.24 13.16 14.73
N ARG A 81 8.58 14.37 14.27
CA ARG A 81 8.51 15.60 15.08
C ARG A 81 7.08 15.95 15.48
N THR A 82 6.14 15.88 14.54
CA THR A 82 4.76 16.36 14.76
C THR A 82 3.85 15.32 15.40
N GLY A 83 4.14 14.04 15.16
CA GLY A 83 3.47 12.89 15.76
C GLY A 83 3.82 12.65 17.23
N GLY A 84 5.01 13.07 17.66
CA GLY A 84 5.46 12.89 19.03
C GLY A 84 5.46 11.43 19.43
N LEU A 85 4.83 11.08 20.55
CA LEU A 85 4.73 9.70 21.04
C LEU A 85 3.76 8.82 20.23
N LEU A 86 2.93 9.42 19.37
CA LEU A 86 1.94 8.68 18.58
C LEU A 86 2.49 8.22 17.22
N SER A 87 3.46 8.92 16.64
CA SER A 87 4.13 8.41 15.44
C SER A 87 5.11 7.31 15.82
N LEU A 88 4.89 6.12 15.28
CA LEU A 88 5.82 4.99 15.34
C LEU A 88 6.77 4.97 14.12
N THR A 89 6.64 5.94 13.22
CA THR A 89 7.44 6.03 12.00
C THR A 89 8.92 6.15 12.33
N ARG A 90 9.76 5.52 11.51
CA ARG A 90 11.22 5.65 11.62
C ARG A 90 11.82 6.03 10.27
N GLN A 91 12.88 6.82 10.35
CA GLN A 91 13.72 7.11 9.18
C GLN A 91 14.37 5.80 8.70
N GLY A 92 14.25 5.55 7.40
CA GLY A 92 14.90 4.43 6.75
C GLY A 92 16.42 4.56 6.76
N PRO A 93 17.13 3.43 6.64
CA PRO A 93 18.58 3.40 6.74
C PRO A 93 19.21 4.23 5.60
N PRO A 94 20.32 4.96 5.84
CA PRO A 94 20.89 5.88 4.86
C PRO A 94 21.25 5.24 3.51
N GLN A 95 21.61 3.95 3.53
CA GLN A 95 22.03 3.16 2.38
C GLN A 95 20.87 2.56 1.56
N ALA A 96 19.64 2.56 2.08
CA ALA A 96 18.49 2.11 1.30
C ALA A 96 17.85 3.29 0.59
N THR A 97 17.50 3.10 -0.68
CA THR A 97 16.71 4.05 -1.44
C THR A 97 15.34 4.27 -0.78
N GLY A 98 14.94 5.53 -0.64
CA GLY A 98 13.72 5.91 0.08
C GLY A 98 13.97 6.54 1.44
N ALA A 99 12.87 6.84 2.12
CA ALA A 99 12.87 7.44 3.44
C ALA A 99 12.07 6.64 4.48
N SER A 100 11.03 5.92 4.08
CA SER A 100 10.08 5.26 5.00
C SER A 100 10.25 3.73 5.04
N ASN A 101 11.50 3.26 5.12
CA ASN A 101 11.87 1.84 5.19
C ASN A 101 12.19 1.41 6.62
N TYR A 102 11.28 0.72 7.30
CA TYR A 102 11.46 0.30 8.69
C TYR A 102 10.53 -0.86 9.06
N HIS A 103 10.68 -1.37 10.28
CA HIS A 103 9.76 -2.35 10.84
C HIS A 103 9.28 -1.95 12.24
N LEU A 104 8.12 -2.48 12.58
CA LEU A 104 7.48 -2.40 13.89
C LEU A 104 7.18 -3.82 14.37
N ASP A 105 7.56 -4.12 15.60
CA ASP A 105 7.23 -5.39 16.22
C ASP A 105 5.92 -5.25 17.01
N ILE A 106 5.00 -6.19 16.79
CA ILE A 106 3.76 -6.30 17.55
C ILE A 106 4.05 -7.13 18.80
N ALA A 107 3.78 -6.55 19.96
CA ALA A 107 4.01 -7.19 21.25
C ALA A 107 3.29 -8.54 21.36
N GLY A 108 3.91 -9.49 22.05
CA GLY A 108 3.30 -10.76 22.39
C GLY A 108 2.16 -10.64 23.41
N PRO A 109 1.51 -11.76 23.74
CA PRO A 109 0.48 -11.78 24.78
C PRO A 109 1.06 -11.31 26.13
N PRO A 110 0.22 -10.83 27.06
CA PRO A 110 0.66 -10.39 28.38
C PRO A 110 1.56 -11.42 29.07
N GLY A 111 2.74 -11.00 29.51
CA GLY A 111 3.74 -11.86 30.14
C GLY A 111 4.80 -12.45 29.19
N SER A 112 4.72 -12.15 27.89
CA SER A 112 5.79 -12.44 26.92
C SER A 112 6.57 -11.17 26.58
N ASP A 113 7.90 -11.22 26.71
CA ASP A 113 8.79 -10.17 26.20
C ASP A 113 9.10 -10.33 24.71
N ALA A 114 8.73 -11.47 24.12
CA ALA A 114 8.93 -11.75 22.71
C ALA A 114 7.80 -11.15 21.84
N PRO A 115 8.12 -10.56 20.68
CA PRO A 115 7.13 -10.11 19.71
C PRO A 115 6.36 -11.27 19.08
N ALA A 116 5.09 -11.05 18.76
CA ALA A 116 4.22 -12.06 18.13
C ALA A 116 4.13 -11.92 16.61
N ALA A 117 4.31 -10.71 16.08
CA ALA A 117 4.25 -10.42 14.65
C ALA A 117 5.10 -9.19 14.32
N ARG A 118 5.32 -8.96 13.03
CA ARG A 118 6.06 -7.79 12.54
C ARG A 118 5.33 -7.09 11.40
N ILE A 119 5.41 -5.78 11.37
CA ILE A 119 4.96 -4.96 10.25
C ILE A 119 6.20 -4.35 9.60
N TRP A 120 6.37 -4.57 8.30
CA TRP A 120 7.33 -3.89 7.46
C TRP A 120 6.64 -2.76 6.72
N LEU A 121 7.23 -1.57 6.77
CA LEU A 121 6.83 -0.43 5.95
C LEU A 121 7.95 -0.16 4.97
N LEU A 122 7.62 -0.25 3.68
CA LEU A 122 8.58 -0.14 2.59
C LEU A 122 8.19 1.01 1.68
N ASP A 123 9.18 1.83 1.37
CA ASP A 123 9.06 3.00 0.52
C ASP A 123 9.20 2.54 -0.95
N SER A 124 8.16 2.77 -1.76
CA SER A 124 8.14 2.42 -3.18
C SER A 124 8.54 3.56 -4.11
N MET A 125 9.09 4.66 -3.58
CA MET A 125 9.43 5.88 -4.34
C MET A 125 8.22 6.54 -5.02
N ASN A 126 8.50 7.39 -6.02
CA ASN A 126 7.52 8.09 -6.84
C ASN A 126 7.38 7.42 -8.21
N ARG A 127 8.34 7.69 -9.10
CA ARG A 127 8.43 7.11 -10.44
C ARG A 127 9.75 6.37 -10.61
N PHE A 128 9.76 5.53 -11.63
CA PHE A 128 10.91 4.78 -12.12
C PHE A 128 11.38 3.69 -11.16
N CYS A 129 11.73 2.54 -11.73
CA CYS A 129 12.35 1.43 -11.01
C CYS A 129 13.69 1.11 -11.67
N PRO A 130 14.80 1.73 -11.21
CA PRO A 130 16.09 1.60 -11.87
C PRO A 130 16.48 0.15 -12.21
N PRO A 131 17.00 -0.12 -13.42
CA PRO A 131 17.40 0.86 -14.44
C PRO A 131 16.26 1.33 -15.37
N LEU A 132 15.00 0.94 -15.13
CA LEU A 132 13.89 1.39 -15.96
C LEU A 132 13.56 2.85 -15.66
N MET A 133 13.57 3.67 -16.72
CA MET A 133 13.28 5.11 -16.68
C MET A 133 11.84 5.43 -17.08
N PHE A 134 10.94 4.46 -16.93
CA PHE A 134 9.50 4.60 -17.19
C PHE A 134 8.68 3.90 -16.11
N GLY A 135 7.40 4.26 -16.01
CA GLY A 135 6.44 3.69 -15.07
C GLY A 135 6.67 4.07 -13.61
N TRP A 136 5.91 3.41 -12.74
CA TRP A 136 5.88 3.71 -11.32
C TRP A 136 7.11 3.21 -10.56
N GLY A 137 7.33 3.83 -9.40
CA GLY A 137 8.39 3.46 -8.48
C GLY A 137 8.28 2.01 -7.96
N CYS A 138 9.34 1.56 -7.30
CA CYS A 138 9.41 0.24 -6.70
C CYS A 138 10.18 0.26 -5.38
N VAL A 139 10.04 -0.82 -4.60
CA VAL A 139 10.99 -1.13 -3.53
C VAL A 139 12.31 -1.53 -4.19
N ALA A 140 13.28 -0.64 -4.11
CA ALA A 140 14.54 -0.74 -4.86
C ALA A 140 15.42 -1.91 -4.39
N PRO A 141 16.33 -2.42 -5.24
CA PRO A 141 17.17 -3.57 -4.90
C PRO A 141 18.04 -3.38 -3.64
N ASP A 142 18.53 -2.18 -3.37
CA ASP A 142 19.29 -1.86 -2.15
C ASP A 142 18.41 -1.93 -0.89
N THR A 143 17.13 -1.61 -1.01
CA THR A 143 16.12 -1.72 0.04
C THR A 143 15.76 -3.18 0.28
N LEU A 144 15.70 -4.00 -0.77
CA LEU A 144 15.54 -5.45 -0.62
C LEU A 144 16.77 -6.09 0.04
N ALA A 145 17.98 -5.66 -0.30
CA ALA A 145 19.20 -6.11 0.35
C ALA A 145 19.19 -5.75 1.85
N TRP A 146 18.82 -4.52 2.19
CA TRP A 146 18.63 -4.11 3.58
C TRP A 146 17.57 -4.95 4.31
N LEU A 147 16.44 -5.23 3.66
CA LEU A 147 15.37 -6.04 4.22
C LEU A 147 15.86 -7.46 4.56
N ASP A 148 16.59 -8.09 3.64
CA ASP A 148 17.17 -9.44 3.82
C ASP A 148 18.21 -9.44 4.95
N GLU A 149 19.18 -8.53 4.90
CA GLU A 149 20.24 -8.39 5.92
C GLU A 149 19.66 -8.13 7.32
N THR A 150 18.68 -7.24 7.41
CA THR A 150 18.01 -6.92 8.68
C THR A 150 17.24 -8.12 9.20
N SER A 151 16.55 -8.85 8.31
CA SER A 151 15.76 -10.02 8.70
C SER A 151 16.63 -11.18 9.19
N ALA A 152 17.85 -11.32 8.68
CA ALA A 152 18.80 -12.35 9.17
C ALA A 152 19.18 -12.17 10.66
N GLY A 153 19.14 -10.92 11.16
CA GLY A 153 19.42 -10.60 12.57
C GLY A 153 18.19 -10.64 13.49
N LEU A 154 17.00 -10.93 12.97
CA LEU A 154 15.75 -10.85 13.71
C LEU A 154 15.08 -12.22 13.82
N PRO A 155 14.27 -12.46 14.88
CA PRO A 155 13.45 -13.65 14.94
C PRO A 155 12.48 -13.68 13.75
N ARG A 156 12.27 -14.89 13.20
CA ARG A 156 11.27 -15.11 12.17
C ARG A 156 9.88 -15.09 12.81
N LEU A 157 9.05 -14.15 12.37
CA LEU A 157 7.71 -13.92 12.88
C LEU A 157 6.73 -13.84 11.70
N PRO A 158 5.45 -14.19 11.90
CA PRO A 158 4.38 -13.79 10.99
C PRO A 158 4.49 -12.29 10.72
N SER A 159 4.60 -11.93 9.44
CA SER A 159 4.87 -10.54 9.06
C SER A 159 3.87 -10.01 8.04
N LEU A 160 3.56 -8.72 8.14
CA LEU A 160 2.84 -7.95 7.14
C LEU A 160 3.80 -6.97 6.46
N VAL A 161 3.54 -6.62 5.21
CA VAL A 161 4.22 -5.55 4.49
C VAL A 161 3.19 -4.49 4.08
N PHE A 162 3.53 -3.22 4.25
CA PHE A 162 2.82 -2.09 3.66
C PHE A 162 3.75 -1.39 2.66
N VAL A 163 3.27 -1.21 1.44
CA VAL A 163 3.98 -0.56 0.35
C VAL A 163 2.97 0.26 -0.44
N HIS A 164 3.31 1.47 -0.88
CA HIS A 164 2.29 2.31 -1.52
C HIS A 164 1.93 1.80 -2.93
N ILE A 165 2.92 1.72 -3.81
CA ILE A 165 2.77 1.26 -5.19
C ILE A 165 2.69 -0.28 -5.18
N PRO A 166 1.64 -0.90 -5.76
CA PRO A 166 1.50 -2.34 -5.76
C PRO A 166 2.66 -3.00 -6.52
N ILE A 167 3.07 -4.17 -6.05
CA ILE A 167 4.00 -5.02 -6.81
C ILE A 167 3.26 -5.73 -7.95
N PRO A 168 3.95 -6.19 -9.01
CA PRO A 168 3.32 -6.88 -10.14
C PRO A 168 2.40 -8.04 -9.74
N GLN A 169 2.70 -8.73 -8.63
CA GLN A 169 1.89 -9.85 -8.14
C GLN A 169 0.49 -9.46 -7.70
N PHE A 170 0.17 -8.18 -7.44
CA PHE A 170 -1.22 -7.77 -7.25
C PHE A 170 -2.06 -8.09 -8.49
N ASN A 171 -1.50 -7.90 -9.68
CA ASN A 171 -2.12 -8.27 -10.93
C ASN A 171 -2.28 -9.80 -11.02
N ASP A 172 -1.23 -10.56 -10.73
CA ASP A 172 -1.31 -12.04 -10.74
C ASP A 172 -2.35 -12.58 -9.76
N ALA A 173 -2.41 -12.02 -8.55
CA ALA A 173 -3.41 -12.41 -7.55
C ALA A 173 -4.85 -12.17 -8.04
N TRP A 174 -5.10 -11.18 -8.88
CA TRP A 174 -6.42 -10.97 -9.46
C TRP A 174 -6.81 -12.10 -10.42
N TYR A 175 -5.88 -12.57 -11.24
CA TYR A 175 -6.17 -13.54 -12.31
C TYR A 175 -6.00 -15.00 -11.87
N ASP A 176 -5.07 -15.28 -10.96
CA ASP A 176 -4.62 -16.63 -10.63
C ASP A 176 -5.11 -17.12 -9.26
N ALA A 177 -5.75 -16.26 -8.45
CA ALA A 177 -6.26 -16.61 -7.14
C ALA A 177 -7.76 -16.26 -6.98
N PRO A 178 -8.48 -16.99 -6.10
CA PRO A 178 -9.76 -16.50 -5.59
C PRO A 178 -9.58 -15.13 -4.94
N THR A 179 -10.40 -14.17 -5.34
CA THR A 179 -10.37 -12.80 -4.83
C THR A 179 -11.68 -12.40 -4.19
N VAL A 180 -11.63 -11.50 -3.23
CA VAL A 180 -12.78 -10.74 -2.71
C VAL A 180 -12.64 -9.27 -3.09
N GLY A 181 -13.73 -8.50 -3.03
CA GLY A 181 -13.71 -7.07 -3.38
C GLY A 181 -13.67 -6.87 -4.90
N ARG A 182 -13.25 -5.68 -5.35
CA ARG A 182 -13.35 -5.30 -6.77
C ARG A 182 -12.08 -4.70 -7.34
N LYS A 183 -11.85 -5.00 -8.62
CA LYS A 183 -10.86 -4.37 -9.49
C LYS A 183 -11.61 -3.51 -10.51
N GLU A 184 -11.53 -2.19 -10.36
CA GLU A 184 -12.26 -1.21 -11.19
C GLU A 184 -11.31 -0.37 -12.06
N GLU A 185 -10.00 -0.61 -11.95
CA GLU A 185 -8.98 -0.06 -12.85
C GLU A 185 -7.83 -1.06 -13.05
N ASP A 186 -6.95 -0.76 -14.01
CA ASP A 186 -5.73 -1.52 -14.21
C ASP A 186 -4.74 -1.31 -13.06
N VAL A 187 -4.04 -2.38 -12.68
CA VAL A 187 -3.10 -2.34 -11.56
C VAL A 187 -1.92 -1.47 -11.97
N ALA A 188 -1.73 -0.35 -11.30
CA ALA A 188 -0.63 0.57 -11.59
C ALA A 188 0.62 0.19 -10.79
N CYS A 189 1.07 -1.04 -11.00
CA CYS A 189 2.21 -1.62 -10.27
C CYS A 189 3.57 -1.04 -10.70
N SER A 190 4.61 -1.34 -9.91
CA SER A 190 5.99 -1.13 -10.30
C SER A 190 6.28 -1.73 -11.68
N ALA A 191 6.89 -0.95 -12.58
CA ALA A 191 7.16 -1.37 -13.97
C ALA A 191 8.08 -2.61 -14.09
N ARG A 192 8.69 -3.03 -12.99
CA ARG A 192 9.56 -4.20 -12.88
C ARG A 192 9.24 -4.94 -11.59
N ASP A 193 9.25 -6.27 -11.68
CA ASP A 193 9.37 -7.12 -10.49
C ASP A 193 10.80 -7.07 -9.95
N THR A 194 10.96 -6.49 -8.77
CA THR A 194 12.26 -6.41 -8.08
C THR A 194 12.62 -7.67 -7.33
N GLY A 195 11.67 -8.61 -7.17
CA GLY A 195 11.82 -9.81 -6.34
C GLY A 195 11.25 -9.66 -4.93
N LEU A 196 10.57 -8.55 -4.62
CA LEU A 196 9.99 -8.32 -3.28
C LEU A 196 9.08 -9.45 -2.85
N PHE A 197 8.19 -9.95 -3.73
CA PHE A 197 7.27 -11.03 -3.39
C PHE A 197 8.01 -12.32 -2.99
N SER A 198 9.01 -12.71 -3.78
CA SER A 198 9.82 -13.90 -3.54
C SER A 198 10.59 -13.79 -2.22
N LEU A 199 11.23 -12.65 -1.96
CA LEU A 199 11.92 -12.39 -0.70
C LEU A 199 10.95 -12.39 0.48
N ALA A 200 9.82 -11.70 0.36
CA ALA A 200 8.78 -11.63 1.40
C ALA A 200 8.31 -13.03 1.80
N LYS A 201 8.04 -13.92 0.84
CA LYS A 201 7.72 -15.34 1.10
C LYS A 201 8.84 -16.05 1.86
N GLN A 202 10.09 -15.88 1.41
CA GLN A 202 11.26 -16.45 2.07
C GLN A 202 11.45 -15.93 3.50
N LEU A 203 10.93 -14.75 3.83
CA LEU A 203 11.00 -14.14 5.16
C LEU A 203 9.78 -14.45 6.05
N GLY A 204 8.78 -15.18 5.54
CA GLY A 204 7.57 -15.52 6.31
C GLY A 204 6.53 -14.40 6.35
N VAL A 205 6.57 -13.47 5.39
CA VAL A 205 5.50 -12.50 5.17
C VAL A 205 4.26 -13.25 4.69
N THR A 206 3.12 -12.93 5.28
CA THR A 206 1.82 -13.59 5.01
C THR A 206 0.83 -12.62 4.37
N ALA A 207 1.08 -11.31 4.42
CA ALA A 207 0.27 -10.34 3.71
C ALA A 207 1.08 -9.10 3.27
N ILE A 208 0.74 -8.56 2.11
CA ILE A 208 1.25 -7.32 1.55
C ILE A 208 0.05 -6.43 1.20
N TYR A 209 0.05 -5.21 1.74
CA TYR A 209 -1.02 -4.24 1.58
C TYR A 209 -0.54 -3.03 0.78
N SER A 210 -1.37 -2.58 -0.16
CA SER A 210 -1.07 -1.43 -1.02
C SER A 210 -2.20 -0.41 -1.13
N GLY A 211 -1.82 0.79 -1.55
CA GLY A 211 -2.72 1.88 -1.93
C GLY A 211 -2.64 2.13 -3.43
N HIS A 212 -2.38 3.38 -3.80
CA HIS A 212 -2.11 3.86 -5.16
C HIS A 212 -3.32 3.80 -6.13
N ASP A 213 -3.86 2.61 -6.38
CA ASP A 213 -5.02 2.40 -7.27
C ASP A 213 -6.30 2.77 -6.51
N HIS A 214 -6.83 3.96 -6.75
CA HIS A 214 -7.94 4.54 -5.99
C HIS A 214 -9.30 3.85 -6.17
N ASN A 215 -9.45 3.07 -7.25
CA ASN A 215 -10.66 2.36 -7.61
C ASN A 215 -10.57 0.86 -7.33
N ASN A 216 -9.41 0.35 -6.92
CA ASN A 216 -9.23 -1.04 -6.50
C ASN A 216 -9.39 -1.16 -4.98
N ASP A 217 -10.10 -2.20 -4.54
CA ASP A 217 -10.12 -2.59 -3.11
C ASP A 217 -10.01 -4.11 -2.91
N TYR A 218 -9.72 -4.87 -3.96
CA TYR A 218 -9.72 -6.32 -3.87
C TYR A 218 -8.61 -6.87 -2.97
N ALA A 219 -8.80 -8.13 -2.57
CA ALA A 219 -7.78 -8.93 -1.92
C ALA A 219 -7.77 -10.35 -2.52
N GLY A 220 -6.59 -10.93 -2.68
CA GLY A 220 -6.40 -12.32 -3.12
C GLY A 220 -5.22 -12.97 -2.38
N VAL A 221 -5.23 -14.30 -2.24
CA VAL A 221 -4.12 -15.04 -1.64
C VAL A 221 -3.37 -15.78 -2.73
N LEU A 222 -2.21 -15.27 -3.10
CA LEU A 222 -1.32 -15.86 -4.09
C LEU A 222 -0.16 -16.55 -3.36
N ASP A 223 0.05 -17.85 -3.61
CA ASP A 223 1.10 -18.65 -2.99
C ASP A 223 1.24 -18.49 -1.46
N GLY A 224 0.12 -18.44 -0.74
CA GLY A 224 0.11 -18.29 0.71
C GLY A 224 0.37 -16.86 1.22
N VAL A 225 0.40 -15.86 0.34
CA VAL A 225 0.54 -14.45 0.70
C VAL A 225 -0.69 -13.68 0.24
N ARG A 226 -1.34 -12.97 1.17
CA ARG A 226 -2.40 -12.03 0.83
C ARG A 226 -1.83 -10.80 0.14
N LEU A 227 -2.44 -10.40 -0.97
CA LEU A 227 -2.20 -9.15 -1.66
C LEU A 227 -3.51 -8.38 -1.65
N ALA A 228 -3.55 -7.23 -0.97
CA ALA A 228 -4.80 -6.54 -0.69
C ALA A 228 -4.70 -5.01 -0.73
N TYR A 229 -5.68 -4.36 -1.35
CA TYR A 229 -5.79 -2.91 -1.38
C TYR A 229 -6.48 -2.36 -0.13
N GLY A 230 -6.05 -1.17 0.33
CA GLY A 230 -6.57 -0.50 1.51
C GLY A 230 -7.92 0.21 1.36
N ARG A 231 -8.42 0.39 0.13
CA ARG A 231 -9.46 1.37 -0.27
C ARG A 231 -9.06 2.83 -0.05
N LYS A 232 -9.47 3.70 -0.97
CA LYS A 232 -9.25 5.15 -0.88
C LYS A 232 -10.00 5.77 0.31
N SER A 233 -9.26 6.38 1.23
CA SER A 233 -9.79 7.23 2.31
C SER A 233 -9.80 8.72 1.98
N GLY A 234 -8.87 9.18 1.13
CA GLY A 234 -8.63 10.61 0.86
C GLY A 234 -9.62 11.28 -0.08
N TYR A 235 -9.62 12.61 -0.08
CA TYR A 235 -10.50 13.45 -0.92
C TYR A 235 -9.80 14.01 -2.17
N GLY A 236 -8.47 13.96 -2.25
CA GLY A 236 -7.70 14.39 -3.42
C GLY A 236 -7.60 13.29 -4.49
N GLY A 237 -7.36 13.70 -5.74
CA GLY A 237 -7.23 12.80 -6.89
C GLY A 237 -8.56 12.18 -7.34
N TYR A 238 -8.49 11.24 -8.29
CA TYR A 238 -9.66 10.48 -8.76
C TYR A 238 -10.10 9.42 -7.75
N GLY A 239 -11.28 8.85 -7.97
CA GLY A 239 -11.83 7.77 -7.15
C GLY A 239 -12.38 8.23 -5.79
N PRO A 240 -13.02 7.31 -5.03
CA PRO A 240 -13.35 5.94 -5.44
C PRO A 240 -14.40 5.94 -6.57
N PRO A 241 -14.67 4.80 -7.23
CA PRO A 241 -15.61 4.73 -8.34
C PRO A 241 -17.03 5.13 -7.91
N PRO A 242 -17.89 5.54 -8.85
CA PRO A 242 -19.28 5.86 -8.54
C PRO A 242 -19.97 4.74 -7.76
N GLY A 243 -20.69 5.12 -6.69
CA GLY A 243 -21.37 4.18 -5.81
C GLY A 243 -20.52 3.64 -4.66
N TRP A 244 -19.22 3.97 -4.57
CA TRP A 244 -18.41 3.67 -3.40
C TRP A 244 -18.32 4.85 -2.44
N LEU A 245 -18.40 4.54 -1.15
CA LEU A 245 -17.91 5.47 -0.14
C LEU A 245 -16.41 5.31 0.02
N ARG A 246 -15.75 6.40 0.38
CA ARG A 246 -14.39 6.36 0.92
C ARG A 246 -14.38 5.45 2.14
N GLY A 247 -13.26 4.78 2.36
CA GLY A 247 -13.12 3.85 3.46
C GLY A 247 -11.68 3.43 3.69
N ALA A 248 -11.50 2.60 4.70
CA ALA A 248 -10.23 1.98 5.04
C ALA A 248 -10.43 0.49 5.31
N ARG A 249 -9.43 -0.31 4.92
CA ARG A 249 -9.37 -1.73 5.30
C ARG A 249 -8.99 -1.86 6.77
N VAL A 250 -9.76 -2.66 7.49
CA VAL A 250 -9.46 -3.09 8.84
C VAL A 250 -8.85 -4.47 8.79
N ILE A 251 -7.76 -4.66 9.52
CA ILE A 251 -6.99 -5.90 9.58
C ILE A 251 -7.06 -6.39 11.01
N GLU A 252 -7.69 -7.55 11.23
CA GLU A 252 -7.76 -8.17 12.54
C GLU A 252 -6.74 -9.31 12.60
N LEU A 253 -5.73 -9.16 13.47
CA LEU A 253 -4.74 -10.19 13.73
C LEU A 253 -5.13 -10.94 15.01
N ARG A 254 -5.14 -12.26 14.94
CA ARG A 254 -5.44 -13.15 16.07
C ARG A 254 -4.28 -14.11 16.26
N LEU A 255 -3.82 -14.29 17.50
CA LEU A 255 -2.76 -15.24 17.82
C LEU A 255 -3.19 -16.65 17.39
N GLY A 256 -2.30 -17.33 16.64
CA GLY A 256 -2.55 -18.67 16.11
C GLY A 256 -3.31 -18.70 14.78
N GLU A 257 -3.77 -17.56 14.26
CA GLU A 257 -4.36 -17.47 12.93
C GLU A 257 -3.32 -16.98 11.91
N ASP A 258 -3.37 -17.53 10.69
CA ASP A 258 -2.53 -17.09 9.59
C ASP A 258 -3.06 -15.76 9.03
N ALA A 259 -2.22 -14.73 9.04
CA ALA A 259 -2.54 -13.42 8.52
C ALA A 259 -2.91 -13.43 7.03
N ALA A 260 -2.44 -14.41 6.24
CA ALA A 260 -2.83 -14.57 4.85
C ALA A 260 -4.35 -14.77 4.68
N VAL A 261 -5.00 -15.44 5.63
CA VAL A 261 -6.45 -15.73 5.62
C VAL A 261 -7.21 -15.05 6.76
N SER A 262 -6.53 -14.24 7.57
CA SER A 262 -7.14 -13.47 8.66
C SER A 262 -8.32 -12.59 8.21
N LYS A 263 -9.19 -12.28 9.16
CA LYS A 263 -10.39 -11.48 8.92
C LYS A 263 -10.00 -10.04 8.58
N THR A 264 -10.54 -9.55 7.47
CA THR A 264 -10.44 -8.14 7.08
C THR A 264 -11.76 -7.66 6.50
N TRP A 265 -12.07 -6.39 6.66
CA TRP A 265 -13.26 -5.77 6.07
C TRP A 265 -12.96 -4.31 5.72
N ILE A 266 -13.88 -3.67 5.01
CA ILE A 266 -13.79 -2.23 4.77
C ILE A 266 -14.72 -1.50 5.72
N ARG A 267 -14.18 -0.56 6.49
CA ARG A 267 -14.99 0.44 7.19
C ARG A 267 -15.18 1.64 6.28
N GLN A 268 -16.44 2.00 6.02
CA GLN A 268 -16.78 3.15 5.20
C GLN A 268 -16.79 4.45 6.03
N ALA A 269 -16.68 5.58 5.34
CA ALA A 269 -16.64 6.91 5.94
C ALA A 269 -17.90 7.25 6.73
N ASP A 270 -19.06 6.72 6.34
CA ASP A 270 -20.34 6.85 7.06
C ASP A 270 -20.46 5.93 8.29
N GLY A 271 -19.44 5.09 8.53
CA GLY A 271 -19.43 4.14 9.62
C GLY A 271 -20.09 2.80 9.29
N SER A 272 -20.53 2.53 8.07
CA SER A 272 -21.02 1.18 7.68
C SER A 272 -19.86 0.22 7.39
N VAL A 273 -20.11 -1.10 7.49
CA VAL A 273 -19.14 -2.16 7.18
C VAL A 273 -19.45 -2.76 5.82
N VAL A 274 -18.42 -2.97 5.00
CA VAL A 274 -18.48 -3.87 3.85
C VAL A 274 -17.63 -5.09 4.15
N LEU A 275 -18.30 -6.23 4.35
CA LEU A 275 -17.67 -7.54 4.28
C LEU A 275 -17.52 -7.89 2.80
N GLN A 276 -16.29 -8.11 2.36
CA GLN A 276 -16.02 -8.38 0.95
C GLN A 276 -16.27 -9.86 0.69
N GLU A 277 -17.33 -10.14 -0.07
CA GLU A 277 -17.65 -11.48 -0.57
C GLU A 277 -16.71 -11.88 -1.72
N PRO A 278 -16.61 -13.19 -2.06
CA PRO A 278 -15.93 -13.65 -3.26
C PRO A 278 -16.38 -12.86 -4.50
N SER A 279 -15.41 -12.33 -5.24
CA SER A 279 -15.64 -11.51 -6.42
C SER A 279 -16.28 -12.35 -7.53
N ASP A 280 -17.41 -11.87 -8.05
CA ASP A 280 -18.08 -12.37 -9.24
C ASP A 280 -17.66 -11.64 -10.53
N GLN A 281 -16.78 -10.62 -10.42
CA GLN A 281 -16.30 -9.88 -11.59
C GLN A 281 -15.61 -10.82 -12.58
N PRO A 282 -16.03 -10.80 -13.86
CA PRO A 282 -15.35 -11.56 -14.90
C PRO A 282 -13.88 -11.19 -14.95
N LYS A 283 -13.01 -12.19 -14.86
CA LYS A 283 -11.58 -12.02 -15.11
C LYS A 283 -11.42 -11.86 -16.62
N GLY A 284 -11.45 -10.61 -17.08
CA GLY A 284 -11.31 -10.27 -18.50
C GLY A 284 -9.95 -10.68 -19.07
N MET A 285 -9.51 -10.00 -20.14
CA MET A 285 -8.15 -10.23 -20.60
C MET A 285 -7.14 -9.88 -19.51
N ARG A 286 -6.12 -10.72 -19.37
CA ARG A 286 -5.01 -10.53 -18.45
C ARG A 286 -4.23 -9.29 -18.84
N GLN A 287 -4.15 -8.33 -17.91
CA GLN A 287 -3.22 -7.22 -17.99
C GLN A 287 -1.78 -7.78 -17.98
N LEU A 288 -0.99 -7.52 -19.03
CA LEU A 288 0.39 -8.01 -19.10
C LEU A 288 1.42 -6.99 -18.60
N GLU A 289 1.06 -5.72 -18.63
CA GLU A 289 1.93 -4.62 -18.26
C GLU A 289 1.28 -3.80 -17.15
N CYS A 290 2.07 -3.36 -16.18
CA CYS A 290 1.59 -2.44 -15.15
C CYS A 290 1.11 -1.14 -15.80
N HIS A 291 -0.05 -0.64 -15.34
CA HIS A 291 -0.54 0.66 -15.78
C HIS A 291 0.48 1.74 -15.38
N SER A 292 0.84 2.62 -16.31
CA SER A 292 1.75 3.75 -16.07
C SER A 292 1.05 5.06 -16.43
N ASP A 293 1.50 6.16 -15.84
CA ASP A 293 0.87 7.46 -16.07
C ASP A 293 0.99 7.96 -17.53
N GLU A 294 0.10 8.90 -17.86
CA GLU A 294 -0.23 9.41 -19.20
C GLU A 294 0.96 9.89 -20.06
N TYR A 295 2.15 10.09 -19.49
CA TYR A 295 3.35 10.48 -20.24
C TYR A 295 3.96 9.32 -21.05
N GLY A 296 3.56 8.06 -20.80
CA GLY A 296 4.05 6.88 -21.52
C GLY A 296 3.19 6.44 -22.72
N GLN A 297 1.98 6.96 -22.90
CA GLN A 297 1.05 6.50 -23.95
C GLN A 297 0.54 7.61 -24.86
N GLN A 298 1.46 8.20 -25.62
CA GLN A 298 1.17 8.44 -27.03
C GLN A 298 1.77 7.29 -27.84
N GLY A 299 1.05 6.16 -27.97
CA GLY A 299 1.22 5.31 -29.15
C GLY A 299 1.41 3.80 -29.03
N ALA A 300 1.16 3.13 -27.90
CA ALA A 300 1.14 1.65 -27.88
C ALA A 300 -0.03 1.08 -27.07
N PRO A 301 -0.85 0.17 -27.63
CA PRO A 301 -1.89 -0.52 -26.87
C PRO A 301 -1.25 -1.40 -25.79
N ILE A 302 -1.76 -1.31 -24.56
CA ILE A 302 -1.44 -2.20 -23.44
C ILE A 302 -1.64 -3.64 -23.90
N GLN A 303 -0.62 -4.48 -23.76
CA GLN A 303 -0.75 -5.89 -24.15
C GLN A 303 -1.71 -6.61 -23.20
N GLN A 304 -2.68 -7.30 -23.79
CA GLN A 304 -3.70 -8.06 -23.09
C GLN A 304 -3.68 -9.50 -23.62
N GLN A 305 -3.74 -10.50 -22.74
CA GLN A 305 -3.86 -11.91 -23.13
C GLN A 305 -5.22 -12.49 -22.71
N GLN A 306 -5.84 -13.30 -23.57
CA GLN A 306 -7.04 -14.03 -23.19
C GLN A 306 -6.70 -15.05 -22.09
N PRO A 307 -7.54 -15.20 -21.05
CA PRO A 307 -7.34 -16.27 -20.08
C PRO A 307 -7.40 -17.65 -20.78
N PRO A 308 -6.63 -18.64 -20.31
CA PRO A 308 -6.71 -20.00 -20.84
C PRO A 308 -8.12 -20.56 -20.65
N PRO A 309 -8.66 -21.32 -21.62
CA PRO A 309 -9.98 -21.93 -21.48
C PRO A 309 -10.00 -22.84 -20.26
N GLN A 310 -11.01 -22.66 -19.39
CA GLN A 310 -11.27 -23.55 -18.27
C GLN A 310 -11.46 -24.96 -18.83
N GLN A 311 -10.57 -25.89 -18.50
CA GLN A 311 -10.79 -27.31 -18.75
C GLN A 311 -12.00 -27.74 -17.90
N GLN A 312 -13.16 -27.87 -18.55
CA GLN A 312 -14.26 -28.64 -17.99
C GLN A 312 -13.82 -30.09 -17.99
N ASP A 313 -13.44 -30.62 -16.83
CA ASP A 313 -13.37 -32.06 -16.61
C ASP A 313 -14.79 -32.62 -16.75
N GLY A 314 -15.11 -33.00 -17.98
CA GLY A 314 -16.30 -33.73 -18.32
C GLY A 314 -16.21 -35.12 -17.71
N LEU A 315 -16.76 -35.28 -16.50
CA LEU A 315 -17.28 -36.56 -16.05
C LEU A 315 -18.48 -36.92 -16.94
N ALA A 316 -18.23 -37.76 -17.94
CA ALA A 316 -19.28 -38.49 -18.64
C ALA A 316 -19.55 -39.83 -17.91
N PRO A 317 -20.81 -40.29 -17.88
CA PRO A 317 -21.29 -41.39 -17.06
C PRO A 317 -20.83 -42.79 -17.50
#